data_AF-A0A3M8LBL1-F1
#
_entry.id   AF-A0A3M8LBL1-F1
#
_cell.length_a   1.000
_cell.length_b   1.000
_cell.length_c   1.000
_cell.angle_alpha   90.00
_cell.angle_beta   90.00
_cell.angle_gamma   90.00
#
_symmetry.space_group_name_H-M   'P 1'
#
loop_
_entity.id
_entity.type
_entity.pdbx_description
1 polymer ?
#
loop_
_entity_poly.entity_id
_entity_poly.type
_entity_poly.pdbx_seq_one_letter_code
_entity_poly.pdbx_strand_id
1 'polypeptide(L)'
;MSRPSDHYDSRPPAAEDLLNQPRLGVMGWLRWTWRQLTSMRTALFLLLMLAIAAVPGSLVPQRSSDPNGVTQYFANNPDLAPILDKVQAFDVYSSAWFSAIYLLLFVSLIGCIIPRTRHHLQALRARPPKTPARLSRLAGFTEREATTDAPAAIDEAARLLKGSGYRTARYDDATVPGRREYSVSAERGYLRETGNLVFHSALVGILVTVGFGSGFGFSGQRVLVEGQTFVNTISAFDSFNPGRFFSDTSLNPYKLTLKDFSATYESKNIHAYGQPIDYTADVAVTPKGSPARDAQVKVNAPLRTGGTDVYLLGNGYAPTITVKDPSGKVVFTDSIPFLPQDANLTSLGIVKVPDGLAKQIGMVGFFYPTQAVGQSGAFYSVYPDLELPVLTLQVYAGDLGLDKGVPTSVYALDVDKLTQIAGGKSGVKSLELKPGQTEQLPNGLGSVTFENASPNAAPGDYSNSVLRFASFDIHHDPTGGWVLFFAVLVLLGLLTSLFVPRRRVWVKATEQEDGSVRLEYAGLARGEDPALEAAVTALADRHGALLPAPTVPADQT
;
A
#
# COMPACT_ATOMS: atom_id res chain seq x y z
N MET A 1 -39.73 66.82 -4.59
CA MET A 1 -39.89 65.99 -3.38
C MET A 1 -38.73 66.29 -2.44
N SER A 2 -38.93 67.14 -1.44
CA SER A 2 -37.98 67.36 -0.34
C SER A 2 -38.10 66.21 0.66
N ARG A 3 -36.97 65.74 1.18
CA ARG A 3 -36.94 64.67 2.19
C ARG A 3 -37.65 65.10 3.48
N PRO A 4 -38.31 64.18 4.21
CA PRO A 4 -38.96 64.46 5.51
C PRO A 4 -37.99 65.02 6.56
N SER A 5 -38.48 65.88 7.45
CA SER A 5 -37.70 66.59 8.48
C SER A 5 -37.21 65.72 9.64
N ASP A 6 -37.63 64.46 9.69
CA ASP A 6 -37.32 63.46 10.72
C ASP A 6 -36.29 62.41 10.25
N HIS A 7 -35.71 62.60 9.07
CA HIS A 7 -34.66 61.72 8.58
C HIS A 7 -33.37 61.91 9.39
N TYR A 8 -33.07 60.97 10.29
CA TYR A 8 -31.76 60.85 10.93
C TYR A 8 -30.74 60.34 9.92
N ASP A 9 -29.88 61.22 9.40
CA ASP A 9 -28.70 60.80 8.66
C ASP A 9 -27.73 60.10 9.63
N SER A 10 -27.51 58.80 9.42
CA SER A 10 -26.48 58.07 10.13
C SER A 10 -25.14 58.75 9.86
N ARG A 11 -24.43 59.15 10.92
CA ARG A 11 -23.10 59.77 10.79
C ARG A 11 -22.23 58.84 9.92
N PRO A 12 -21.58 59.34 8.85
CA PRO A 12 -20.67 58.50 8.08
C PRO A 12 -19.60 57.95 9.04
N PRO A 13 -19.28 56.65 8.98
CA PRO A 13 -18.30 56.05 9.88
C PRO A 13 -16.99 56.84 9.78
N ALA A 14 -16.39 57.14 10.93
CA ALA A 14 -15.08 57.78 10.96
C ALA A 14 -14.10 56.93 10.15
N ALA A 15 -13.19 57.55 9.40
CA ALA A 15 -12.22 56.85 8.55
C ALA A 15 -11.33 55.83 9.32
N GLU A 16 -11.35 55.86 10.65
CA GLU A 16 -10.66 54.91 11.53
C GLU A 16 -11.40 53.57 11.73
N ASP A 17 -12.68 53.46 11.35
CA ASP A 17 -13.43 52.18 11.39
C ASP A 17 -13.24 51.32 10.12
N LEU A 18 -12.33 51.71 9.23
CA LEU A 18 -12.01 50.98 8.00
C LEU A 18 -11.07 49.81 8.31
N LEU A 19 -11.64 48.61 8.36
CA LEU A 19 -10.98 47.30 8.45
C LEU A 19 -10.25 47.03 9.78
N ASN A 20 -11.00 46.60 10.80
CA ASN A 20 -10.45 45.96 12.00
C ASN A 20 -9.98 44.51 11.70
N GLN A 21 -9.06 44.35 10.75
CA GLN A 21 -8.34 43.10 10.57
C GLN A 21 -7.10 43.13 11.48
N PRO A 22 -6.88 42.11 12.33
CA PRO A 22 -5.74 42.10 13.23
C PRO A 22 -4.45 42.17 12.40
N ARG A 23 -3.62 43.20 12.63
CA ARG A 23 -2.26 43.26 12.06
C ARG A 23 -1.43 42.15 12.70
N LEU A 24 -1.30 41.03 12.01
CA LEU A 24 -0.50 39.90 12.47
C LEU A 24 0.99 40.22 12.27
N GLY A 25 1.73 40.37 13.37
CA GLY A 25 3.19 40.27 13.34
C GLY A 25 3.65 38.83 13.00
N VAL A 26 4.96 38.60 12.91
CA VAL A 26 5.54 37.27 12.58
C VAL A 26 4.98 36.14 13.46
N MET A 27 4.89 36.36 14.77
CA MET A 27 4.31 35.39 15.70
C MET A 27 2.80 35.19 15.50
N GLY A 28 2.08 36.23 15.07
CA GLY A 28 0.67 36.15 14.70
C GLY A 28 0.47 35.26 13.48
N TRP A 29 1.31 35.44 12.45
CA TRP A 29 1.33 34.60 11.25
C TRP A 29 1.65 33.14 11.56
N LEU A 30 2.70 32.87 12.34
CA LEU A 30 3.04 31.49 12.71
C LEU A 30 1.90 30.78 13.44
N ARG A 31 1.25 31.47 14.39
CA ARG A 31 0.12 30.91 15.14
C ARG A 31 -1.11 30.70 14.27
N TRP A 32 -1.37 31.64 13.36
CA TRP A 32 -2.47 31.53 12.39
C TRP A 32 -2.24 30.35 11.45
N THR A 33 -1.04 30.22 10.87
CA THR A 33 -0.67 29.10 9.99
C THR A 33 -0.76 27.78 10.72
N TRP A 34 -0.25 27.69 11.95
CA TRP A 34 -0.36 26.49 12.76
C TRP A 34 -1.84 26.11 12.99
N ARG A 35 -2.69 27.06 13.41
CA ARG A 35 -4.12 26.80 13.62
C ARG A 35 -4.84 26.36 12.35
N GLN A 36 -4.45 26.89 11.20
CA GLN A 36 -5.01 26.49 9.91
C GLN A 36 -4.58 25.06 9.57
N LEU A 37 -3.29 24.76 9.71
CA LEU A 37 -2.71 23.45 9.42
C LEU A 37 -3.26 22.36 10.34
N THR A 38 -3.47 22.65 11.62
CA THR A 38 -4.04 21.70 12.59
C THR A 38 -5.57 21.65 12.59
N SER A 39 -6.24 22.12 11.53
CA SER A 39 -7.69 22.04 11.41
C SER A 39 -8.13 20.79 10.65
N MET A 40 -9.21 20.15 11.10
CA MET A 40 -9.78 18.97 10.43
C MET A 40 -10.17 19.27 8.98
N ARG A 41 -10.65 20.49 8.71
CA ARG A 41 -11.01 20.95 7.36
C ARG A 41 -9.79 20.91 6.43
N THR A 42 -8.66 21.45 6.90
CA THR A 42 -7.42 21.43 6.11
C THR A 42 -6.91 20.02 5.89
N ALA A 43 -7.00 19.13 6.89
CA ALA A 43 -6.64 17.72 6.71
C ALA A 43 -7.47 17.04 5.59
N LEU A 44 -8.80 17.23 5.57
CA LEU A 44 -9.67 16.68 4.52
C LEU A 44 -9.35 17.25 3.14
N PHE A 45 -9.06 18.55 3.06
CA PHE A 45 -8.65 19.19 1.81
C PHE A 45 -7.29 18.67 1.32
N LEU A 46 -6.31 18.53 2.21
CA LEU A 46 -4.99 17.96 1.87
C LEU A 46 -5.11 16.51 1.42
N LEU A 47 -6.01 15.73 2.02
CA LEU A 47 -6.31 14.36 1.57
C LEU A 47 -6.91 14.35 0.16
N LEU A 48 -7.83 15.25 -0.16
CA LEU A 48 -8.36 15.41 -1.52
C LEU A 48 -7.26 15.84 -2.51
N MET A 49 -6.41 16.80 -2.13
CA MET A 49 -5.28 17.22 -2.94
C MET A 49 -4.31 16.07 -3.20
N LEU A 50 -4.01 15.24 -2.19
CA LEU A 50 -3.14 14.08 -2.33
C LEU A 50 -3.71 13.08 -3.35
N ALA A 51 -5.02 12.85 -3.33
CA ALA A 51 -5.68 11.98 -4.30
C ALA A 51 -5.57 12.52 -5.74
N ILE A 52 -5.81 13.83 -5.93
CA ILE A 52 -5.66 14.49 -7.26
C ILE A 52 -4.19 14.45 -7.71
N ALA A 53 -3.28 14.71 -6.79
CA ALA A 53 -1.83 14.70 -7.02
C ALA A 53 -1.29 13.33 -7.45
N ALA A 54 -1.95 12.22 -7.10
CA ALA A 54 -1.55 10.89 -7.50
C ALA A 54 -1.95 10.53 -8.94
N VAL A 55 -2.94 11.20 -9.54
CA VAL A 55 -3.47 10.89 -10.88
C VAL A 55 -2.40 10.96 -11.97
N PRO A 56 -1.57 12.01 -12.08
CA PRO A 56 -0.52 12.08 -13.10
C PRO A 56 0.46 10.90 -13.05
N GLY A 57 0.74 10.37 -11.85
CA GLY A 57 1.64 9.24 -11.65
C GLY A 57 1.21 7.97 -12.37
N SER A 58 -0.08 7.82 -12.65
CA SER A 58 -0.65 6.70 -13.42
C SER A 58 -0.76 6.94 -14.93
N LEU A 59 -0.57 8.18 -15.40
CA LEU A 59 -0.76 8.55 -16.82
C LEU A 59 0.53 8.51 -17.63
N VAL A 60 1.69 8.62 -16.99
CA VAL A 60 3.01 8.61 -17.62
C VAL A 60 3.92 7.60 -16.93
N PRO A 61 4.86 6.96 -17.66
CA PRO A 61 5.79 6.00 -17.05
C PRO A 61 6.55 6.65 -15.90
N GLN A 62 6.70 5.96 -14.77
CA GLN A 62 7.46 6.50 -13.63
C GLN A 62 8.88 5.93 -13.66
N ARG A 63 9.90 6.75 -13.43
CA ARG A 63 11.30 6.29 -13.44
C ARG A 63 11.58 5.16 -12.47
N SER A 64 10.87 5.15 -11.34
CA SER A 64 11.00 4.11 -10.31
C SER A 64 10.47 2.74 -10.74
N SER A 65 9.48 2.70 -11.65
CA SER A 65 8.83 1.45 -12.07
C SER A 65 9.14 1.05 -13.51
N ASP A 66 9.36 2.02 -14.39
CA ASP A 66 9.63 1.80 -15.82
C ASP A 66 10.65 2.84 -16.38
N PRO A 67 11.93 2.73 -15.99
CA PRO A 67 12.99 3.62 -16.50
C PRO A 67 13.08 3.61 -18.02
N ASN A 68 12.92 2.42 -18.64
CA ASN A 68 13.02 2.24 -20.08
C ASN A 68 11.86 2.92 -20.82
N GLY A 69 10.64 2.82 -20.31
CA GLY A 69 9.48 3.53 -20.85
C GLY A 69 9.65 5.05 -20.74
N VAL A 70 10.29 5.57 -19.69
CA VAL A 70 10.65 6.99 -19.63
C VAL A 70 11.65 7.35 -20.75
N THR A 71 12.72 6.59 -20.93
CA THR A 71 13.68 6.82 -22.03
C THR A 71 12.99 6.77 -23.40
N GLN A 72 12.11 5.80 -23.62
CA GLN A 72 11.34 5.68 -24.86
C GLN A 72 10.37 6.85 -25.04
N TYR A 73 9.73 7.33 -23.97
CA TYR A 73 8.86 8.50 -24.03
C TYR A 73 9.62 9.76 -24.47
N PHE A 74 10.86 9.96 -23.98
CA PHE A 74 11.74 11.05 -24.41
C PHE A 74 12.11 10.95 -25.90
N ALA A 75 12.37 9.73 -26.39
CA ALA A 75 12.66 9.50 -27.81
C ALA A 75 11.43 9.79 -28.69
N ASN A 76 10.24 9.36 -28.25
CA ASN A 76 9.00 9.52 -29.00
C ASN A 76 8.43 10.95 -28.91
N ASN A 77 8.71 11.69 -27.84
CA ASN A 77 8.14 13.02 -27.56
C ASN A 77 9.22 14.03 -27.13
N PRO A 78 10.15 14.40 -28.04
CA PRO A 78 11.32 15.22 -27.69
C PRO A 78 10.98 16.63 -27.17
N ASP A 79 9.84 17.21 -27.58
CA ASP A 79 9.43 18.56 -27.14
C ASP A 79 8.65 18.56 -25.81
N LEU A 80 7.79 17.56 -25.60
CA LEU A 80 6.92 17.48 -24.42
C LEU A 80 7.63 16.87 -23.20
N ALA A 81 8.48 15.86 -23.42
CA ALA A 81 9.14 15.14 -22.32
C ALA A 81 9.97 16.07 -21.42
N PRO A 82 10.77 17.03 -21.93
CA PRO A 82 11.50 17.97 -21.07
C PRO A 82 10.61 18.88 -20.23
N ILE A 83 9.39 19.21 -20.69
CA ILE A 83 8.43 20.04 -19.93
C ILE A 83 7.85 19.23 -18.78
N LEU A 84 7.40 18.01 -19.06
CA LEU A 84 6.88 17.08 -18.06
C LEU A 84 7.94 16.74 -17.00
N ASP A 85 9.19 16.61 -17.41
CA ASP A 85 10.31 16.35 -16.52
C ASP A 85 10.59 17.52 -15.57
N LYS A 86 10.54 18.77 -16.05
CA LYS A 86 10.70 19.97 -15.22
C LYS A 86 9.65 20.07 -14.11
N VAL A 87 8.44 19.59 -14.34
CA VAL A 87 7.38 19.54 -13.31
C VAL A 87 7.37 18.22 -12.51
N GLN A 88 8.37 17.36 -12.73
CA GLN A 88 8.55 16.06 -12.06
C GLN A 88 7.41 15.07 -12.32
N ALA A 89 6.80 15.07 -13.51
CA ALA A 89 5.70 14.17 -13.85
C ALA A 89 6.12 12.69 -13.97
N PHE A 90 7.39 12.41 -14.32
CA PHE A 90 7.95 11.06 -14.34
C PHE A 90 8.46 10.59 -12.95
N ASP A 91 8.39 11.46 -11.95
CA ASP A 91 8.83 11.25 -10.57
C ASP A 91 7.76 11.70 -9.55
N VAL A 92 6.47 11.55 -9.88
CA VAL A 92 5.34 12.14 -9.12
C VAL A 92 5.43 11.83 -7.63
N TYR A 93 5.70 10.57 -7.28
CA TYR A 93 5.74 10.10 -5.89
C TYR A 93 6.95 10.59 -5.08
N SER A 94 8.00 11.08 -5.76
CA SER A 94 9.19 11.68 -5.12
C SER A 94 9.30 13.19 -5.37
N SER A 95 8.36 13.77 -6.11
CA SER A 95 8.34 15.17 -6.47
C SER A 95 8.22 16.09 -5.25
N ALA A 96 8.73 17.32 -5.38
CA ALA A 96 8.67 18.33 -4.32
C ALA A 96 7.24 18.72 -3.97
N TRP A 97 6.36 18.82 -4.96
CA TRP A 97 4.96 19.21 -4.76
C TRP A 97 4.13 18.10 -4.12
N PHE A 98 4.30 16.84 -4.52
CA PHE A 98 3.65 15.69 -3.88
C PHE A 98 4.12 15.55 -2.42
N SER A 99 5.44 15.64 -2.22
CA SER A 99 6.05 15.61 -0.90
C SER A 99 5.56 16.74 0.01
N ALA A 100 5.34 17.94 -0.53
CA ALA A 100 4.80 19.06 0.24
C ALA A 100 3.38 18.78 0.75
N ILE A 101 2.49 18.26 -0.11
CA ILE A 101 1.12 17.88 0.29
C ILE A 101 1.18 16.79 1.37
N TYR A 102 2.00 15.75 1.16
CA TYR A 102 2.20 14.66 2.10
C TYR A 102 2.69 15.16 3.47
N LEU A 103 3.72 16.01 3.50
CA LEU A 103 4.28 16.56 4.73
C LEU A 103 3.29 17.49 5.45
N LEU A 104 2.55 18.32 4.71
CA LEU A 104 1.50 19.15 5.30
C LEU A 104 0.39 18.30 5.92
N LEU A 105 -0.03 17.23 5.24
CA LEU A 105 -1.03 16.30 5.76
C LEU A 105 -0.51 15.62 7.04
N PHE A 106 0.75 15.20 7.04
CA PHE A 106 1.40 14.58 8.19
C PHE A 106 1.48 15.52 9.40
N VAL A 107 1.95 16.77 9.20
CA VAL A 107 1.99 17.78 10.25
C VAL A 107 0.58 18.13 10.74
N SER A 108 -0.39 18.24 9.83
CA SER A 108 -1.80 18.47 10.17
C SER A 108 -2.35 17.38 11.08
N LEU A 109 -2.08 16.11 10.75
CA LEU A 109 -2.52 14.94 11.51
C LEU A 109 -1.92 14.95 12.93
N ILE A 110 -0.60 15.14 13.05
CA ILE A 110 0.07 15.28 14.36
C ILE A 110 -0.52 16.44 15.16
N GLY A 111 -0.70 17.59 14.51
CA GLY A 111 -1.25 18.79 15.11
C GLY A 111 -2.69 18.62 15.60
N CYS A 112 -3.47 17.73 14.98
CA CYS A 112 -4.81 17.36 15.44
C CYS A 112 -4.78 16.37 16.62
N ILE A 113 -3.83 15.42 16.63
CA ILE A 113 -3.73 14.36 17.63
C ILE A 113 -3.24 14.89 18.99
N ILE A 114 -2.21 15.74 19.02
CA ILE A 114 -1.60 16.23 20.26
C ILE A 114 -2.62 16.93 21.19
N PRO A 115 -3.36 17.97 20.77
CA PRO A 115 -4.29 18.67 21.66
C PRO A 115 -5.44 17.77 22.10
N ARG A 116 -5.91 16.89 21.20
CA ARG A 116 -6.97 15.92 21.50
C ARG A 116 -6.53 14.90 22.54
N THR A 117 -5.31 14.41 22.44
CA THR A 117 -4.70 13.50 23.42
C THR A 117 -4.60 14.15 24.79
N ARG A 118 -4.15 15.42 24.85
CA ARG A 118 -4.11 16.20 26.09
C ARG A 118 -5.49 16.37 26.71
N HIS A 119 -6.49 16.76 25.92
CA HIS A 119 -7.87 16.92 26.40
C HIS A 119 -8.45 15.60 26.89
N HIS A 120 -8.22 14.49 26.18
CA HIS A 120 -8.66 13.17 26.60
C HIS A 120 -7.99 12.73 27.92
N LEU A 121 -6.69 12.96 28.07
CA LEU A 121 -5.98 12.66 29.32
C LEU A 121 -6.52 13.48 30.50
N GLN A 122 -6.89 14.74 30.26
CA GLN A 122 -7.57 15.57 31.26
C GLN A 122 -8.97 15.03 31.58
N ALA A 123 -9.75 14.63 30.57
CA ALA A 123 -11.08 14.06 30.76
C ALA A 123 -11.06 12.72 31.52
N LEU A 124 -10.03 11.90 31.30
CA LEU A 124 -9.81 10.66 32.07
C LEU A 124 -9.64 10.92 33.57
N ARG A 125 -9.11 12.10 33.95
CA ARG A 125 -8.89 12.50 35.35
C ARG A 125 -10.06 13.33 35.91
N ALA A 126 -10.87 13.95 35.06
CA ALA A 126 -12.01 14.75 35.47
C ALA A 126 -13.11 13.89 36.14
N ARG A 127 -13.86 14.48 37.07
CA ARG A 127 -15.07 13.86 37.63
C ARG A 127 -16.19 13.84 36.58
N PRO A 128 -17.08 12.83 36.57
CA PRO A 128 -18.32 12.87 35.78
C PRO A 128 -19.03 14.21 35.96
N PRO A 129 -19.68 14.79 34.94
CA PRO A 129 -20.30 16.11 35.03
C PRO A 129 -21.53 16.12 35.94
N LYS A 130 -21.93 17.31 36.43
CA LYS A 130 -23.17 17.49 37.21
C LYS A 130 -24.41 16.95 36.48
N THR A 131 -25.36 16.46 37.27
CA THR A 131 -26.67 16.00 36.79
C THR A 131 -27.46 17.15 36.16
N PRO A 132 -28.02 16.99 34.93
CA PRO A 132 -28.87 18.00 34.32
C PRO A 132 -30.13 18.28 35.16
N ALA A 133 -30.56 19.55 35.20
CA ALA A 133 -31.73 19.94 35.99
C ALA A 133 -33.03 19.23 35.57
N ARG A 134 -33.22 18.97 34.26
CA ARG A 134 -34.43 18.33 33.70
C ARG A 134 -34.06 17.03 32.99
N LEU A 135 -34.18 15.90 33.70
CA LEU A 135 -33.90 14.56 33.14
C LEU A 135 -34.97 14.11 32.15
N SER A 136 -36.21 14.61 32.27
CA SER A 136 -37.33 14.31 31.36
C SER A 136 -37.12 14.68 29.89
N ARG A 137 -36.08 15.47 29.58
CA ARG A 137 -35.70 15.85 28.21
C ARG A 137 -34.65 14.94 27.58
N LEU A 138 -34.17 13.94 28.32
CA LEU A 138 -33.09 13.06 27.89
C LEU A 138 -33.67 11.71 27.42
N ALA A 139 -32.89 11.00 26.61
CA ALA A 139 -33.28 9.70 26.10
C ALA A 139 -33.35 8.65 27.21
N GLY A 140 -34.28 7.70 27.07
CA GLY A 140 -34.49 6.64 28.07
C GLY A 140 -34.95 7.15 29.43
N PHE A 141 -35.60 8.32 29.50
CA PHE A 141 -36.14 8.83 30.76
C PHE A 141 -37.19 7.89 31.33
N THR A 142 -37.06 7.54 32.61
CA THR A 142 -38.05 6.75 33.33
C THR A 142 -38.05 7.10 34.81
N GLU A 143 -39.15 6.81 35.50
CA GLU A 143 -39.36 7.18 36.90
C GLU A 143 -39.77 5.97 37.73
N ARG A 144 -39.36 5.96 39.00
CA ARG A 144 -39.80 4.98 40.00
C ARG A 144 -40.07 5.71 41.31
N GLU A 145 -40.92 5.13 42.15
CA GLU A 145 -41.15 5.59 43.52
C GLU A 145 -40.53 4.59 44.51
N ALA A 146 -40.02 5.11 45.62
CA ALA A 146 -39.45 4.31 46.70
C ALA A 146 -39.77 4.92 48.06
N THR A 147 -39.88 4.08 49.09
CA THR A 147 -40.03 4.51 50.50
C THR A 147 -38.71 4.29 51.23
N THR A 148 -37.77 5.20 51.00
CA THR A 148 -36.42 5.16 51.58
C THR A 148 -35.90 6.59 51.72
N ASP A 149 -34.83 6.77 52.47
CA ASP A 149 -34.07 8.02 52.50
C ASP A 149 -33.44 8.30 51.12
N ALA A 150 -33.63 9.51 50.57
CA ALA A 150 -33.15 9.90 49.25
C ALA A 150 -31.61 9.82 49.11
N PRO A 151 -30.80 10.25 50.11
CA PRO A 151 -29.37 9.96 50.18
C PRO A 151 -29.00 8.49 50.06
N ALA A 152 -29.70 7.60 50.79
CA ALA A 152 -29.42 6.17 50.78
C ALA A 152 -29.73 5.53 49.43
N ALA A 153 -30.82 5.94 48.77
CA ALA A 153 -31.14 5.51 47.41
C ALA A 153 -30.03 5.91 46.43
N ILE A 154 -29.50 7.13 46.52
CA ILE A 154 -28.41 7.57 45.63
C ILE A 154 -27.09 6.83 45.91
N ASP A 155 -26.80 6.45 47.15
CA ASP A 155 -25.64 5.61 47.46
C ASP A 155 -25.76 4.21 46.86
N GLU A 156 -26.96 3.62 46.90
CA GLU A 156 -27.21 2.32 46.27
C GLU A 156 -27.10 2.41 44.74
N ALA A 157 -27.70 3.43 44.12
CA ALA A 157 -27.51 3.70 42.70
C ALA A 157 -26.02 3.86 42.33
N ALA A 158 -25.25 4.58 43.14
CA ALA A 158 -23.82 4.77 42.92
C ALA A 158 -23.03 3.45 43.04
N ARG A 159 -23.36 2.57 43.99
CA ARG A 159 -22.78 1.23 44.12
C ARG A 159 -23.08 0.37 42.90
N LEU A 160 -24.35 0.31 42.48
CA LEU A 160 -24.80 -0.47 41.34
C LEU A 160 -24.13 -0.01 40.03
N LEU A 161 -24.03 1.31 39.82
CA LEU A 161 -23.36 1.90 38.66
C LEU A 161 -21.86 1.61 38.67
N LYS A 162 -21.19 1.70 39.83
CA LYS A 162 -19.77 1.36 39.98
C LYS A 162 -19.52 -0.13 39.70
N GLY A 163 -20.37 -1.02 40.20
CA GLY A 163 -20.33 -2.46 39.91
C GLY A 163 -20.53 -2.79 38.42
N SER A 164 -21.27 -1.94 37.70
CA SER A 164 -21.49 -2.05 36.25
C SER A 164 -20.36 -1.41 35.41
N GLY A 165 -19.26 -0.99 36.04
CA GLY A 165 -18.08 -0.42 35.39
C GLY A 165 -18.20 1.08 35.03
N TYR A 166 -19.12 1.81 35.65
CA TYR A 166 -19.21 3.26 35.50
C TYR A 166 -18.32 3.99 36.50
N ARG A 167 -17.77 5.13 36.08
CA ARG A 167 -17.20 6.13 36.99
C ARG A 167 -18.35 7.00 37.49
N THR A 168 -18.49 7.12 38.80
CA THR A 168 -19.60 7.85 39.45
C THR A 168 -19.12 9.12 40.15
N ALA A 169 -19.97 10.14 40.19
CA ALA A 169 -19.84 11.32 41.02
C ALA A 169 -21.18 11.65 41.65
N ARG A 170 -21.18 11.81 42.98
CA ARG A 170 -22.35 12.21 43.76
C ARG A 170 -22.44 13.73 43.85
N TYR A 171 -23.67 14.23 43.77
CA TYR A 171 -24.02 15.64 43.85
C TYR A 171 -25.22 15.81 44.76
N ASP A 172 -24.98 16.46 45.90
CA ASP A 172 -25.97 16.78 46.92
C ASP A 172 -26.19 18.29 46.85
N ASP A 173 -26.98 18.75 45.86
CA ASP A 173 -27.19 20.18 45.58
C ASP A 173 -28.56 20.60 46.15
N ALA A 174 -28.56 21.46 47.17
CA ALA A 174 -29.78 22.03 47.76
C ALA A 174 -30.30 23.24 46.94
N THR A 175 -30.31 23.14 45.61
CA THR A 175 -30.44 24.29 44.69
C THR A 175 -31.87 24.73 44.39
N VAL A 176 -32.89 24.07 44.96
CA VAL A 176 -34.29 24.51 44.86
C VAL A 176 -34.80 24.88 46.25
N PRO A 177 -35.22 26.14 46.50
CA PRO A 177 -35.82 26.52 47.77
C PRO A 177 -37.02 25.62 48.08
N GLY A 178 -36.94 24.84 49.16
CA GLY A 178 -38.01 23.95 49.62
C GLY A 178 -37.92 22.49 49.16
N ARG A 179 -36.91 22.06 48.37
CA ARG A 179 -36.72 20.64 48.01
C ARG A 179 -35.24 20.23 48.06
N ARG A 180 -34.93 19.15 48.78
CA ARG A 180 -33.60 18.54 48.79
C ARG A 180 -33.49 17.57 47.61
N GLU A 181 -32.50 17.79 46.75
CA GLU A 181 -32.22 16.92 45.60
C GLU A 181 -30.88 16.24 45.79
N TYR A 182 -30.87 14.92 45.59
CA TYR A 182 -29.66 14.09 45.63
C TYR A 182 -29.49 13.43 44.27
N SER A 183 -28.27 13.36 43.75
CA SER A 183 -28.06 12.71 42.47
C SER A 183 -26.70 12.05 42.33
N VAL A 184 -26.65 11.02 41.48
CA VAL A 184 -25.41 10.42 41.00
C VAL A 184 -25.34 10.54 39.49
N SER A 185 -24.21 11.07 39.02
CA SER A 185 -23.83 11.10 37.61
C SER A 185 -22.82 9.99 37.36
N ALA A 186 -23.07 9.19 36.33
CA ALA A 186 -22.24 8.04 35.99
C ALA A 186 -21.85 8.08 34.52
N GLU A 187 -20.60 7.77 34.20
CA GLU A 187 -20.14 7.70 32.81
C GLU A 187 -19.20 6.52 32.54
N ARG A 188 -19.27 5.98 31.32
CA ARG A 188 -18.46 4.86 30.84
C ARG A 188 -18.15 5.06 29.34
N GLY A 189 -17.13 4.35 28.86
CA GLY A 189 -16.78 4.32 27.43
C GLY A 189 -15.65 5.26 27.03
N TYR A 190 -14.79 5.64 27.98
CA TYR A 190 -13.54 6.37 27.70
C TYR A 190 -12.59 5.60 26.76
N LEU A 191 -12.70 4.27 26.73
CA LEU A 191 -11.97 3.43 25.80
C LEU A 191 -12.32 3.73 24.33
N ARG A 192 -13.55 4.17 24.03
CA ARG A 192 -13.95 4.57 22.67
C ARG A 192 -13.04 5.67 22.12
N GLU A 193 -12.87 6.73 22.90
CA GLU A 193 -12.02 7.87 22.52
C GLU A 193 -10.54 7.50 22.55
N THR A 194 -10.14 6.62 23.47
CA THR A 194 -8.78 6.06 23.50
C THR A 194 -8.47 5.27 22.24
N GLY A 195 -9.38 4.39 21.81
CA GLY A 195 -9.26 3.63 20.56
C GLY A 195 -9.17 4.54 19.34
N ASN A 196 -9.98 5.59 19.30
CA ASN A 196 -9.90 6.60 18.23
C ASN A 196 -8.53 7.30 18.20
N LEU A 197 -7.99 7.67 19.35
CA LEU A 197 -6.66 8.29 19.45
C LEU A 197 -5.53 7.31 19.08
N VAL A 198 -5.62 6.06 19.52
CA VAL A 198 -4.67 4.99 19.15
C VAL A 198 -4.68 4.77 17.64
N PHE A 199 -5.88 4.69 17.03
CA PHE A 199 -6.03 4.57 15.58
C PHE A 199 -5.29 5.69 14.83
N HIS A 200 -5.56 6.96 15.16
CA HIS A 200 -4.91 8.09 14.50
C HIS A 200 -3.40 8.14 14.77
N SER A 201 -2.96 7.83 15.99
CA SER A 201 -1.54 7.80 16.34
C SER A 201 -0.80 6.67 15.64
N ALA A 202 -1.44 5.52 15.47
CA ALA A 202 -0.89 4.39 14.75
C ALA A 202 -0.79 4.67 13.25
N LEU A 203 -1.75 5.38 12.64
CA LEU A 203 -1.61 5.86 11.26
C LEU A 203 -0.39 6.78 11.09
N VAL A 204 -0.16 7.72 12.03
CA VAL A 204 1.08 8.51 12.04
C VAL A 204 2.31 7.60 12.17
N GLY A 205 2.27 6.59 13.04
CA GLY A 205 3.32 5.61 13.21
C GLY A 205 3.65 4.85 11.91
N ILE A 206 2.65 4.43 11.14
CA ILE A 206 2.83 3.83 9.81
C ILE A 206 3.51 4.83 8.88
N LEU A 207 3.02 6.07 8.81
CA LEU A 207 3.61 7.08 7.92
C LEU A 207 5.08 7.39 8.26
N VAL A 208 5.42 7.44 9.55
CA VAL A 208 6.81 7.59 9.99
C VAL A 208 7.64 6.39 9.57
N THR A 209 7.18 5.18 9.91
CA THR A 209 7.94 3.95 9.65
C THR A 209 8.15 3.70 8.17
N VAL A 210 7.11 3.83 7.34
CA VAL A 210 7.22 3.75 5.87
C VAL A 210 8.15 4.84 5.33
N GLY A 211 8.09 6.07 5.88
CA GLY A 211 9.00 7.14 5.49
C GLY A 211 10.47 6.85 5.83
N PHE A 212 10.74 6.16 6.94
CA PHE A 212 12.08 5.64 7.26
C PHE A 212 12.46 4.47 6.34
N GLY A 213 11.55 3.51 6.11
CA GLY A 213 11.79 2.34 5.24
C GLY A 213 12.11 2.73 3.81
N SER A 214 11.33 3.65 3.22
CA SER A 214 11.60 4.16 1.87
C SER A 214 12.86 5.03 1.79
N GLY A 215 13.29 5.61 2.90
CA GLY A 215 14.52 6.38 2.99
C GLY A 215 15.78 5.50 3.02
N PHE A 216 15.79 4.45 3.83
CA PHE A 216 17.00 3.63 4.09
C PHE A 216 17.00 2.26 3.40
N GLY A 217 15.85 1.84 2.87
CA GLY A 217 15.70 0.60 2.11
C GLY A 217 16.14 0.72 0.65
N PHE A 218 15.97 -0.37 -0.08
CA PHE A 218 16.11 -0.41 -1.53
C PHE A 218 15.26 -1.55 -2.10
N SER A 219 14.92 -1.43 -3.38
CA SER A 219 14.43 -2.55 -4.19
C SER A 219 15.28 -2.68 -5.45
N GLY A 220 15.41 -3.87 -5.98
CA GLY A 220 16.12 -4.11 -7.22
C GLY A 220 15.72 -5.42 -7.84
N GLN A 221 15.74 -5.46 -9.17
CA GLN A 221 15.35 -6.64 -9.93
C GLN A 221 16.54 -7.26 -10.62
N ARG A 222 16.52 -8.58 -10.73
CA ARG A 222 17.54 -9.33 -11.45
C ARG A 222 16.95 -10.59 -12.09
N VAL A 223 17.17 -10.74 -13.39
CA VAL A 223 16.90 -11.96 -14.14
C VAL A 223 18.12 -12.87 -14.11
N LEU A 224 18.00 -14.07 -13.55
CA LEU A 224 19.05 -15.08 -13.62
C LEU A 224 18.62 -16.20 -14.54
N VAL A 225 19.47 -16.51 -15.51
CA VAL A 225 19.39 -17.78 -16.25
C VAL A 225 19.98 -18.89 -15.38
N GLU A 226 19.48 -20.11 -15.52
CA GLU A 226 20.06 -21.29 -14.85
C GLU A 226 21.58 -21.36 -15.03
N GLY A 227 22.28 -21.67 -13.94
CA GLY A 227 23.74 -21.64 -13.85
C GLY A 227 24.34 -20.26 -13.56
N GLN A 228 23.60 -19.16 -13.73
CA GLN A 228 24.11 -17.82 -13.44
C GLN A 228 24.12 -17.50 -11.95
N THR A 229 25.08 -16.65 -11.57
CA THR A 229 25.25 -16.17 -10.21
C THR A 229 25.08 -14.65 -10.14
N PHE A 230 24.20 -14.22 -9.25
CA PHE A 230 24.08 -12.86 -8.77
C PHE A 230 24.99 -12.64 -7.57
N VAL A 231 25.58 -11.44 -7.47
CA VAL A 231 26.28 -10.95 -6.29
C VAL A 231 25.59 -9.67 -5.85
N ASN A 232 25.26 -9.53 -4.56
CA ASN A 232 24.52 -8.37 -4.05
C ASN A 232 25.36 -7.08 -4.05
N THR A 233 25.48 -6.47 -5.23
CA THR A 233 26.19 -5.24 -5.56
C THR A 233 25.39 -4.48 -6.61
N ILE A 234 25.40 -3.14 -6.58
CA ILE A 234 24.55 -2.30 -7.44
C ILE A 234 24.67 -2.65 -8.93
N SER A 235 25.90 -2.85 -9.42
CA SER A 235 26.16 -3.16 -10.83
C SER A 235 25.65 -4.53 -11.30
N ALA A 236 25.24 -5.40 -10.38
CA ALA A 236 24.74 -6.74 -10.69
C ALA A 236 23.20 -6.81 -10.77
N PHE A 237 22.50 -5.69 -10.56
CA PHE A 237 21.06 -5.57 -10.75
C PHE A 237 20.73 -5.10 -12.16
N ASP A 238 19.62 -5.57 -12.72
CA ASP A 238 19.11 -5.08 -14.01
C ASP A 238 18.38 -3.74 -13.82
N SER A 239 17.72 -3.57 -12.67
CA SER A 239 17.16 -2.31 -12.21
C SER A 239 17.38 -2.16 -10.70
N PHE A 240 17.66 -0.94 -10.24
CA PHE A 240 17.93 -0.67 -8.84
C PHE A 240 17.31 0.66 -8.42
N ASN A 241 16.50 0.61 -7.36
CA ASN A 241 15.77 1.73 -6.79
C ASN A 241 16.22 1.94 -5.34
N PRO A 242 17.26 2.77 -5.11
CA PRO A 242 17.71 3.09 -3.77
C PRO A 242 16.76 4.05 -3.06
N GLY A 243 16.62 3.89 -1.75
CA GLY A 243 16.03 4.90 -0.90
C GLY A 243 16.85 6.20 -0.87
N ARG A 244 16.23 7.32 -0.49
CA ARG A 244 16.86 8.65 -0.50
C ARG A 244 18.14 8.76 0.35
N PHE A 245 18.23 7.96 1.41
CA PHE A 245 19.33 7.93 2.38
C PHE A 245 20.14 6.64 2.27
N PHE A 246 19.99 5.91 1.16
CA PHE A 246 20.76 4.71 0.87
C PHE A 246 22.26 5.02 0.74
N SER A 247 23.09 4.05 1.11
CA SER A 247 24.54 4.04 0.91
C SER A 247 24.94 2.67 0.38
N ASP A 248 25.93 2.62 -0.51
CA ASP A 248 26.48 1.36 -1.04
C ASP A 248 26.96 0.42 0.08
N THR A 249 27.37 0.97 1.23
CA THR A 249 27.77 0.20 2.41
C THR A 249 26.62 -0.53 3.11
N SER A 250 25.37 -0.16 2.82
CA SER A 250 24.15 -0.81 3.33
C SER A 250 23.86 -2.15 2.63
N LEU A 251 24.51 -2.46 1.50
CA LEU A 251 24.37 -3.75 0.83
C LEU A 251 25.20 -4.82 1.56
N ASN A 252 24.51 -5.72 2.23
CA ASN A 252 25.16 -6.92 2.77
C ASN A 252 25.53 -7.85 1.61
N PRO A 253 26.82 -8.18 1.42
CA PRO A 253 27.23 -9.00 0.29
C PRO A 253 26.82 -10.46 0.51
N TYR A 254 26.20 -11.03 -0.52
CA TYR A 254 25.94 -12.47 -0.65
C TYR A 254 25.95 -12.83 -2.13
N LYS A 255 26.13 -14.13 -2.43
CA LYS A 255 25.93 -14.69 -3.76
C LYS A 255 24.63 -15.47 -3.81
N LEU A 256 23.91 -15.39 -4.92
CA LEU A 256 22.72 -16.17 -5.22
C LEU A 256 22.92 -16.80 -6.60
N THR A 257 23.00 -18.12 -6.67
CA THR A 257 23.12 -18.86 -7.93
C THR A 257 21.82 -19.56 -8.21
N LEU A 258 21.21 -19.32 -9.38
CA LEU A 258 20.07 -20.10 -9.84
C LEU A 258 20.59 -21.44 -10.34
N LYS A 259 20.20 -22.53 -9.68
CA LYS A 259 20.61 -23.89 -10.08
C LYS A 259 19.66 -24.45 -11.14
N ASP A 260 18.37 -24.35 -10.84
CA ASP A 260 17.28 -24.92 -11.64
C ASP A 260 16.01 -24.09 -11.41
N PHE A 261 15.14 -24.04 -12.40
CA PHE A 261 13.79 -23.52 -12.27
C PHE A 261 12.77 -24.55 -12.73
N SER A 262 11.97 -25.03 -11.79
CA SER A 262 10.91 -25.99 -12.04
C SER A 262 9.52 -25.31 -12.02
N ALA A 263 8.73 -25.56 -13.06
CA ALA A 263 7.30 -25.22 -13.07
C ALA A 263 6.44 -26.48 -13.18
N THR A 264 5.33 -26.49 -12.45
CA THR A 264 4.28 -27.50 -12.60
C THR A 264 3.03 -26.83 -13.14
N TYR A 265 2.47 -27.36 -14.22
CA TYR A 265 1.22 -26.90 -14.80
C TYR A 265 0.14 -27.97 -14.67
N GLU A 266 -1.12 -27.55 -14.63
CA GLU A 266 -2.27 -28.44 -14.66
C GLU A 266 -2.35 -29.16 -16.02
N SER A 267 -2.45 -30.49 -15.98
CA SER A 267 -2.44 -31.37 -17.15
C SER A 267 -3.62 -32.36 -17.21
N LYS A 268 -4.40 -32.45 -16.13
CA LYS A 268 -5.52 -33.40 -16.00
C LYS A 268 -6.87 -32.72 -16.22
N ASN A 269 -7.05 -31.51 -15.68
CA ASN A 269 -8.28 -30.76 -15.86
C ASN A 269 -8.26 -29.95 -17.17
N ILE A 270 -9.02 -30.40 -18.17
CA ILE A 270 -9.08 -29.75 -19.49
C ILE A 270 -9.49 -28.27 -19.44
N HIS A 271 -10.27 -27.85 -18.44
CA HIS A 271 -10.70 -26.46 -18.30
C HIS A 271 -9.64 -25.55 -17.67
N ALA A 272 -8.61 -26.14 -17.05
CA ALA A 272 -7.49 -25.45 -16.43
C ALA A 272 -6.15 -25.89 -17.03
N TYR A 273 -6.15 -26.59 -18.16
CA TYR A 273 -4.94 -27.12 -18.78
C TYR A 273 -3.94 -26.00 -19.08
N GLY A 274 -2.69 -26.17 -18.67
CA GLY A 274 -1.63 -25.16 -18.80
C GLY A 274 -1.63 -24.07 -17.72
N GLN A 275 -2.60 -24.06 -16.80
CA GLN A 275 -2.56 -23.14 -15.66
C GLN A 275 -1.44 -23.54 -14.68
N PRO A 276 -0.65 -22.58 -14.17
CA PRO A 276 0.42 -22.89 -13.25
C PRO A 276 -0.10 -23.34 -11.88
N ILE A 277 0.45 -24.44 -11.39
CA ILE A 277 0.22 -25.00 -10.05
C ILE A 277 1.35 -24.59 -9.11
N ASP A 278 2.60 -24.67 -9.57
CA ASP A 278 3.77 -24.39 -8.75
C ASP A 278 4.91 -23.80 -9.57
N TYR A 279 5.62 -22.84 -8.98
CA TYR A 279 6.88 -22.30 -9.48
C TYR A 279 7.91 -22.35 -8.37
N THR A 280 9.02 -23.04 -8.62
CA THR A 280 10.10 -23.22 -7.67
C THR A 280 11.43 -22.89 -8.35
N ALA A 281 12.13 -21.90 -7.80
CA ALA A 281 13.52 -21.63 -8.16
C ALA A 281 14.44 -22.26 -7.12
N ASP A 282 15.21 -23.26 -7.51
CA ASP A 282 16.24 -23.87 -6.67
C ASP A 282 17.52 -23.04 -6.75
N VAL A 283 17.98 -22.55 -5.59
CA VAL A 283 19.09 -21.60 -5.51
C VAL A 283 20.15 -22.04 -4.52
N ALA A 284 21.41 -21.74 -4.84
CA ALA A 284 22.50 -21.76 -3.85
C ALA A 284 22.77 -20.34 -3.35
N VAL A 285 22.73 -20.18 -2.03
CA VAL A 285 22.96 -18.89 -1.35
C VAL A 285 24.27 -18.97 -0.59
N THR A 286 25.17 -18.02 -0.85
CA THR A 286 26.44 -17.92 -0.13
C THR A 286 26.54 -16.56 0.57
N PRO A 287 26.16 -16.46 1.86
CA PRO A 287 26.38 -15.25 2.65
C PRO A 287 27.87 -14.98 2.86
N LYS A 288 28.25 -13.71 3.06
CA LYS A 288 29.64 -13.35 3.39
C LYS A 288 30.12 -14.10 4.64
N GLY A 289 31.23 -14.84 4.50
CA GLY A 289 31.86 -15.55 5.62
C GLY A 289 31.19 -16.85 6.05
N SER A 290 30.17 -17.30 5.31
CA SER A 290 29.45 -18.55 5.58
C SER A 290 29.50 -19.48 4.36
N PRO A 291 29.42 -20.81 4.55
CA PRO A 291 29.36 -21.75 3.42
C PRO A 291 28.08 -21.55 2.60
N ALA A 292 28.14 -21.99 1.35
CA ALA A 292 26.96 -22.05 0.48
C ALA A 292 25.92 -22.99 1.08
N ARG A 293 24.64 -22.63 0.97
CA ARG A 293 23.50 -23.46 1.35
C ARG A 293 22.46 -23.48 0.24
N ASP A 294 21.81 -24.61 0.10
CA ASP A 294 20.68 -24.74 -0.81
C ASP A 294 19.42 -24.17 -0.20
N ALA A 295 18.60 -23.53 -1.04
CA ALA A 295 17.33 -22.95 -0.67
C ALA A 295 16.41 -22.91 -1.88
N GLN A 296 15.14 -22.59 -1.64
CA GLN A 296 14.15 -22.41 -2.68
C GLN A 296 13.51 -21.02 -2.58
N VAL A 297 13.15 -20.46 -3.72
CA VAL A 297 12.29 -19.27 -3.81
C VAL A 297 11.02 -19.66 -4.54
N LYS A 298 9.86 -19.39 -3.93
CA LYS A 298 8.53 -19.66 -4.52
C LYS A 298 7.66 -18.42 -4.44
N VAL A 299 6.58 -18.36 -5.23
CA VAL A 299 5.67 -17.20 -5.33
C VAL A 299 5.21 -16.66 -3.96
N ASN A 300 4.88 -17.54 -3.01
CA ASN A 300 4.44 -17.18 -1.66
C ASN A 300 5.45 -17.55 -0.55
N ALA A 301 6.67 -17.94 -0.93
CA ALA A 301 7.73 -18.30 0.00
C ALA A 301 9.04 -17.61 -0.43
N PRO A 302 9.20 -16.32 -0.09
CA PRO A 302 10.42 -15.59 -0.41
C PRO A 302 11.61 -16.11 0.41
N LEU A 303 12.80 -15.96 -0.16
CA LEU A 303 14.05 -16.31 0.51
C LEU A 303 14.60 -15.09 1.25
N ARG A 304 14.86 -15.25 2.55
CA ARG A 304 15.57 -14.27 3.36
C ARG A 304 17.07 -14.53 3.38
N THR A 305 17.86 -13.56 2.94
CA THR A 305 19.32 -13.61 2.98
C THR A 305 19.94 -12.22 2.97
N GLY A 306 21.05 -12.00 3.69
CA GLY A 306 21.73 -10.70 3.70
C GLY A 306 20.86 -9.52 4.15
N GLY A 307 19.84 -9.75 4.97
CA GLY A 307 18.86 -8.73 5.33
C GLY A 307 17.89 -8.35 4.20
N THR A 308 17.93 -9.03 3.06
CA THR A 308 16.98 -8.86 1.95
C THR A 308 15.97 -9.99 1.91
N ASP A 309 14.77 -9.68 1.42
CA ASP A 309 13.77 -10.64 0.97
C ASP A 309 13.86 -10.75 -0.56
N VAL A 310 14.09 -11.96 -1.06
CA VAL A 310 14.18 -12.31 -2.48
C VAL A 310 12.87 -12.97 -2.88
N TYR A 311 12.09 -12.30 -3.72
CA TYR A 311 10.80 -12.77 -4.24
C TYR A 311 10.96 -13.28 -5.66
N LEU A 312 10.19 -14.31 -6.01
CA LEU A 312 10.07 -14.76 -7.38
C LEU A 312 9.01 -13.92 -8.10
N LEU A 313 9.43 -13.11 -9.08
CA LEU A 313 8.56 -12.21 -9.83
C LEU A 313 8.01 -12.87 -11.10
N GLY A 314 8.82 -13.69 -11.77
CA GLY A 314 8.44 -14.30 -13.04
C GLY A 314 9.47 -15.32 -13.53
N ASN A 315 9.18 -15.93 -14.66
CA ASN A 315 10.06 -16.90 -15.31
C ASN A 315 9.86 -16.89 -16.83
N GLY A 316 10.74 -17.61 -17.52
CA GLY A 316 10.62 -17.88 -18.95
C GLY A 316 11.80 -18.73 -19.40
N TYR A 317 11.98 -18.81 -20.72
CA TYR A 317 13.08 -19.56 -21.31
C TYR A 317 14.18 -18.63 -21.79
N ALA A 318 15.41 -19.14 -21.73
CA ALA A 318 16.60 -18.49 -22.23
C ALA A 318 17.28 -19.39 -23.29
N PRO A 319 16.84 -19.34 -24.55
CA PRO A 319 17.51 -20.02 -25.65
C PRO A 319 19.00 -19.67 -25.69
N THR A 320 19.84 -20.70 -25.77
CA THR A 320 21.28 -20.52 -25.97
C THR A 320 21.56 -20.47 -27.46
N ILE A 321 22.09 -19.34 -27.92
CA ILE A 321 22.28 -19.06 -29.34
C ILE A 321 23.76 -18.88 -29.62
N THR A 322 24.29 -19.72 -30.52
CA THR A 322 25.67 -19.64 -30.99
C THR A 322 25.70 -19.17 -32.43
N VAL A 323 26.45 -18.10 -32.70
CA VAL A 323 26.73 -17.60 -34.05
C VAL A 323 28.18 -17.89 -34.41
N LYS A 324 28.38 -18.43 -35.61
CA LYS A 324 29.69 -18.71 -36.19
C LYS A 324 29.88 -17.92 -37.47
N ASP A 325 31.10 -17.47 -37.71
CA ASP A 325 31.50 -16.82 -38.95
C ASP A 325 31.57 -17.83 -40.13
N PRO A 326 31.82 -17.38 -41.37
CA PRO A 326 31.91 -18.26 -42.54
C PRO A 326 33.06 -19.28 -42.49
N SER A 327 34.05 -19.07 -41.62
CA SER A 327 35.15 -20.01 -41.38
C SER A 327 34.80 -21.08 -40.33
N GLY A 328 33.64 -20.94 -39.67
CA GLY A 328 33.17 -21.83 -38.61
C GLY A 328 33.63 -21.42 -37.20
N LYS A 329 34.27 -20.26 -37.05
CA LYS A 329 34.71 -19.75 -35.74
C LYS A 329 33.51 -19.15 -34.99
N VAL A 330 33.35 -19.50 -33.71
CA VAL A 330 32.32 -18.91 -32.84
C VAL A 330 32.65 -17.43 -32.60
N VAL A 331 31.67 -16.57 -32.89
CA VAL A 331 31.76 -15.11 -32.70
C VAL A 331 30.83 -14.60 -31.62
N PHE A 332 29.78 -15.35 -31.30
CA PHE A 332 28.83 -15.03 -30.25
C PHE A 332 28.24 -16.32 -29.69
N THR A 333 28.17 -16.45 -28.37
CA THR A 333 27.40 -17.49 -27.68
C THR A 333 26.86 -16.88 -26.39
N ASP A 334 25.55 -16.92 -26.21
CA ASP A 334 24.92 -16.50 -24.96
C ASP A 334 23.54 -17.15 -24.77
N SER A 335 23.10 -17.25 -23.52
CA SER A 335 21.76 -17.69 -23.13
C SER A 335 20.90 -16.46 -22.86
N ILE A 336 20.01 -16.14 -23.80
CA ILE A 336 19.32 -14.85 -23.82
C ILE A 336 17.92 -15.03 -23.25
N PRO A 337 17.50 -14.32 -22.19
CA PRO A 337 16.13 -14.36 -21.71
C PRO A 337 15.14 -13.85 -22.77
N PHE A 338 14.24 -14.71 -23.22
CA PHE A 338 13.13 -14.32 -24.10
C PHE A 338 11.92 -13.98 -23.23
N LEU A 339 11.40 -12.76 -23.36
CA LEU A 339 10.34 -12.25 -22.49
C LEU A 339 8.97 -12.77 -22.94
N PRO A 340 8.21 -13.44 -22.05
CA PRO A 340 6.86 -13.89 -22.37
C PRO A 340 5.92 -12.75 -22.78
N GLN A 341 5.14 -12.99 -23.82
CA GLN A 341 4.11 -12.08 -24.35
C GLN A 341 2.69 -12.56 -24.01
N ASP A 342 2.56 -13.81 -23.57
CA ASP A 342 1.30 -14.44 -23.16
C ASP A 342 1.52 -15.48 -22.05
N ALA A 343 0.44 -16.09 -21.57
CA ALA A 343 0.47 -17.11 -20.51
C ALA A 343 1.05 -18.46 -20.95
N ASN A 344 1.12 -18.73 -22.27
CA ASN A 344 1.72 -19.94 -22.82
C ASN A 344 3.21 -19.74 -23.14
N LEU A 345 3.81 -18.64 -22.65
CA LEU A 345 5.21 -18.30 -22.83
C LEU A 345 5.64 -18.22 -24.31
N THR A 346 4.73 -17.79 -25.21
CA THR A 346 5.16 -17.23 -26.51
C THR A 346 6.02 -16.02 -26.20
N SER A 347 7.32 -16.10 -26.51
CA SER A 347 8.29 -15.15 -25.94
C SER A 347 9.05 -14.40 -27.04
N LEU A 348 9.32 -13.12 -26.82
CA LEU A 348 10.09 -12.24 -27.70
C LEU A 348 11.49 -12.05 -27.13
N GLY A 349 12.51 -12.24 -27.95
CA GLY A 349 13.90 -12.00 -27.58
C GLY A 349 14.64 -11.21 -28.64
N ILE A 350 15.68 -10.50 -28.23
CA ILE A 350 16.55 -9.73 -29.12
C ILE A 350 17.97 -10.26 -28.97
N VAL A 351 18.62 -10.55 -30.10
CA VAL A 351 20.01 -10.97 -30.16
C VAL A 351 20.81 -9.90 -30.88
N LYS A 352 21.93 -9.46 -30.30
CA LYS A 352 22.82 -8.46 -30.90
C LYS A 352 24.22 -9.06 -31.01
N VAL A 353 24.73 -9.12 -32.24
CA VAL A 353 26.07 -9.62 -32.56
C VAL A 353 26.88 -8.43 -33.09
N PRO A 354 27.56 -7.69 -32.21
CA PRO A 354 28.28 -6.47 -32.58
C PRO A 354 29.59 -6.76 -33.32
N ASP A 355 30.21 -7.92 -33.08
CA ASP A 355 31.58 -8.20 -33.50
C ASP A 355 31.74 -9.58 -34.16
N GLY A 356 32.87 -9.77 -34.84
CA GLY A 356 33.31 -11.06 -35.38
C GLY A 356 32.77 -11.42 -36.77
N LEU A 357 31.76 -10.70 -37.27
CA LEU A 357 31.23 -10.86 -38.62
C LEU A 357 31.59 -9.67 -39.52
N ALA A 358 31.46 -9.83 -40.83
CA ALA A 358 31.70 -8.76 -41.80
C ALA A 358 30.72 -7.56 -41.66
N LYS A 359 29.56 -7.79 -41.04
CA LYS A 359 28.56 -6.78 -40.66
C LYS A 359 28.00 -7.13 -39.29
N GLN A 360 27.68 -6.11 -38.48
CA GLN A 360 26.94 -6.33 -37.24
C GLN A 360 25.54 -6.87 -37.57
N ILE A 361 25.05 -7.79 -36.74
CA ILE A 361 23.76 -8.45 -36.93
C ILE A 361 22.89 -8.25 -35.70
N GLY A 362 21.66 -7.82 -35.92
CA GLY A 362 20.58 -7.84 -34.94
C GLY A 362 19.54 -8.89 -35.33
N MET A 363 19.03 -9.65 -34.37
CA MET A 363 17.96 -10.61 -34.61
C MET A 363 16.78 -10.33 -33.69
N VAL A 364 15.59 -10.31 -34.26
CA VAL A 364 14.32 -10.32 -33.53
C VAL A 364 13.82 -11.75 -33.53
N GLY A 365 13.79 -12.36 -32.34
CA GLY A 365 13.47 -13.77 -32.18
C GLY A 365 12.14 -14.00 -31.48
N PHE A 366 11.40 -15.02 -31.92
CA PHE A 366 10.27 -15.56 -31.17
C PHE A 366 10.56 -16.99 -30.76
N PHE A 367 10.36 -17.28 -29.47
CA PHE A 367 10.50 -18.61 -28.90
C PHE A 367 9.12 -19.16 -28.51
N TYR A 368 8.89 -20.42 -28.86
CA TYR A 368 7.65 -21.13 -28.62
C TYR A 368 7.97 -22.44 -27.90
N PRO A 369 7.63 -22.63 -26.61
CA PRO A 369 7.89 -23.90 -25.91
C PRO A 369 7.12 -25.08 -26.50
N THR A 370 5.87 -24.83 -26.91
CA THR A 370 5.03 -25.80 -27.63
C THR A 370 4.40 -25.12 -28.83
N GLN A 371 5.12 -25.13 -29.96
CA GLN A 371 4.72 -24.44 -31.17
C GLN A 371 3.43 -25.02 -31.79
N ALA A 372 2.54 -24.12 -32.21
CA ALA A 372 1.41 -24.40 -33.08
C ALA A 372 1.25 -23.31 -34.15
N VAL A 373 0.48 -23.61 -35.20
CA VAL A 373 0.20 -22.68 -36.30
C VAL A 373 -1.24 -22.20 -36.20
N GLY A 374 -1.44 -20.88 -36.11
CA GLY A 374 -2.76 -20.26 -36.08
C GLY A 374 -3.43 -20.25 -37.44
N GLN A 375 -4.70 -19.84 -37.51
CA GLN A 375 -5.45 -19.76 -38.77
C GLN A 375 -4.82 -18.79 -39.79
N SER A 376 -4.12 -17.75 -39.32
CA SER A 376 -3.39 -16.80 -40.16
C SER A 376 -2.06 -17.35 -40.68
N GLY A 377 -1.63 -18.53 -40.24
CA GLY A 377 -0.29 -19.08 -40.48
C GLY A 377 0.77 -18.60 -39.49
N ALA A 378 0.44 -17.70 -38.55
CA ALA A 378 1.36 -17.24 -37.52
C ALA A 378 1.61 -18.31 -36.45
N PHE A 379 2.85 -18.39 -35.95
CA PHE A 379 3.20 -19.31 -34.86
C PHE A 379 2.82 -18.71 -33.50
N TYR A 380 2.42 -19.58 -32.59
CA TYR A 380 2.12 -19.28 -31.19
C TYR A 380 2.36 -20.52 -30.32
N SER A 381 2.40 -20.34 -29.02
CA SER A 381 2.51 -21.45 -28.07
C SER A 381 1.14 -21.89 -27.58
N VAL A 382 0.85 -23.19 -27.61
CA VAL A 382 -0.42 -23.76 -27.07
C VAL A 382 -0.28 -24.23 -25.62
N TYR A 383 0.95 -24.43 -25.15
CA TYR A 383 1.27 -24.90 -23.81
C TYR A 383 2.61 -24.28 -23.35
N PRO A 384 2.74 -23.86 -22.08
CA PRO A 384 3.92 -23.15 -21.60
C PRO A 384 5.17 -24.04 -21.42
N ASP A 385 5.04 -25.36 -21.38
CA ASP A 385 6.20 -26.25 -21.21
C ASP A 385 6.81 -26.71 -22.55
N LEU A 386 7.99 -27.32 -22.49
CA LEU A 386 8.73 -27.78 -23.66
C LEU A 386 8.20 -29.12 -24.21
N GLU A 387 7.28 -29.05 -25.17
CA GLU A 387 6.80 -30.24 -25.93
C GLU A 387 7.25 -30.20 -27.40
N LEU A 388 7.26 -28.99 -28.00
CA LEU A 388 7.73 -28.77 -29.36
C LEU A 388 8.41 -27.39 -29.44
N PRO A 389 9.61 -27.26 -28.85
CA PRO A 389 10.30 -25.99 -28.82
C PRO A 389 10.78 -25.58 -30.21
N VAL A 390 10.42 -24.36 -30.60
CA VAL A 390 10.85 -23.74 -31.86
C VAL A 390 11.32 -22.33 -31.59
N LEU A 391 12.46 -21.98 -32.16
CA LEU A 391 12.99 -20.63 -32.22
C LEU A 391 12.88 -20.12 -33.66
N THR A 392 12.23 -18.98 -33.85
CA THR A 392 12.25 -18.27 -35.14
C THR A 392 13.05 -16.99 -35.02
N LEU A 393 13.85 -16.65 -36.02
CA LEU A 393 14.70 -15.47 -36.04
C LEU A 393 14.48 -14.67 -37.32
N GLN A 394 14.14 -13.39 -37.16
CA GLN A 394 14.23 -12.37 -38.21
C GLN A 394 15.58 -11.69 -38.10
N VAL A 395 16.32 -11.60 -39.20
CA VAL A 395 17.71 -11.16 -39.19
C VAL A 395 17.84 -9.81 -39.87
N TYR A 396 18.57 -8.90 -39.22
CA TYR A 396 18.84 -7.55 -39.65
C TYR A 396 20.36 -7.31 -39.66
N ALA A 397 20.87 -6.62 -40.67
CA ALA A 397 22.28 -6.28 -40.80
C ALA A 397 22.49 -4.76 -40.90
N GLY A 398 23.44 -4.22 -40.15
CA GLY A 398 23.74 -2.78 -40.10
C GLY A 398 24.29 -2.35 -38.73
N ASP A 399 24.62 -1.06 -38.58
CA ASP A 399 25.10 -0.47 -37.31
C ASP A 399 24.02 -0.59 -36.22
N LEU A 400 24.31 -1.37 -35.17
CA LEU A 400 23.41 -1.59 -34.02
C LEU A 400 23.39 -0.41 -33.04
N GLY A 401 24.22 0.62 -33.27
CA GLY A 401 24.30 1.82 -32.44
C GLY A 401 25.01 1.61 -31.10
N LEU A 402 25.69 0.47 -30.91
CA LEU A 402 26.33 0.09 -29.65
C LEU A 402 27.67 0.82 -29.41
N ASP A 403 28.34 1.25 -30.49
CA ASP A 403 29.67 1.85 -30.43
C ASP A 403 29.69 3.30 -29.91
N LYS A 404 28.51 3.92 -29.76
CA LYS A 404 28.37 5.35 -29.42
C LYS A 404 28.35 5.62 -27.91
N GLY A 405 28.50 4.58 -27.08
CA GLY A 405 28.48 4.69 -25.61
C GLY A 405 27.13 5.14 -25.04
N VAL A 406 26.07 5.13 -25.85
CA VAL A 406 24.71 5.40 -25.39
C VAL A 406 24.11 4.07 -24.92
N PRO A 407 23.64 3.97 -23.66
CA PRO A 407 22.95 2.78 -23.19
C PRO A 407 21.76 2.44 -24.09
N THR A 408 21.69 1.21 -24.60
CA THR A 408 20.55 0.73 -25.39
C THR A 408 19.89 -0.43 -24.67
N SER A 409 18.57 -0.57 -24.84
CA SER A 409 17.83 -1.70 -24.27
C SER A 409 18.32 -3.01 -24.86
N VAL A 410 18.56 -4.01 -24.03
CA VAL A 410 18.86 -5.38 -24.48
C VAL A 410 17.62 -6.09 -25.03
N TYR A 411 16.41 -5.61 -24.70
CA TYR A 411 15.13 -6.20 -25.11
C TYR A 411 14.48 -5.50 -26.31
N ALA A 412 15.13 -4.50 -26.88
CA ALA A 412 14.66 -3.81 -28.08
C ALA A 412 15.77 -3.70 -29.13
N LEU A 413 15.35 -3.72 -30.40
CA LEU A 413 16.18 -3.49 -31.56
C LEU A 413 15.60 -2.32 -32.36
N ASP A 414 16.36 -1.24 -32.50
CA ASP A 414 16.03 -0.18 -33.47
C ASP A 414 16.37 -0.68 -34.87
N VAL A 415 15.35 -0.82 -35.71
CA VAL A 415 15.46 -1.39 -37.06
C VAL A 415 15.47 -0.34 -38.16
N ASP A 416 15.28 0.95 -37.85
CA ASP A 416 15.04 1.99 -38.86
C ASP A 416 16.23 2.17 -39.81
N LYS A 417 17.45 1.95 -39.31
CA LYS A 417 18.70 2.03 -40.09
C LYS A 417 19.28 0.67 -40.46
N LEU A 418 18.58 -0.42 -40.11
CA LEU A 418 19.04 -1.77 -40.38
C LEU A 418 18.39 -2.31 -41.65
N THR A 419 19.14 -3.14 -42.38
CA THR A 419 18.60 -3.85 -43.54
C THR A 419 18.09 -5.21 -43.09
N GLN A 420 16.79 -5.48 -43.25
CA GLN A 420 16.24 -6.82 -42.99
C GLN A 420 16.72 -7.79 -44.08
N ILE A 421 17.38 -8.88 -43.68
CA ILE A 421 17.95 -9.89 -44.58
C ILE A 421 17.30 -11.27 -44.47
N ALA A 422 16.54 -11.53 -43.40
CA ALA A 422 15.67 -12.71 -43.27
C ALA A 422 14.40 -12.38 -42.50
N GLY A 423 13.27 -12.93 -42.94
CA GLY A 423 11.95 -12.74 -42.33
C GLY A 423 11.25 -11.45 -42.77
N GLY A 424 10.04 -11.24 -42.25
CA GLY A 424 9.24 -10.03 -42.47
C GLY A 424 9.07 -9.68 -43.95
N LYS A 425 9.57 -8.50 -44.36
CA LYS A 425 9.44 -7.97 -45.73
C LYS A 425 10.67 -8.23 -46.61
N SER A 426 11.66 -8.98 -46.12
CA SER A 426 12.93 -9.21 -46.86
C SER A 426 12.79 -10.10 -48.10
N GLY A 427 11.69 -10.84 -48.25
CA GLY A 427 11.51 -11.85 -49.29
C GLY A 427 12.25 -13.17 -49.02
N VAL A 428 13.07 -13.24 -47.96
CA VAL A 428 13.71 -14.45 -47.45
C VAL A 428 12.92 -14.94 -46.23
N LYS A 429 12.70 -16.25 -46.09
CA LYS A 429 12.00 -16.80 -44.92
C LYS A 429 12.79 -16.51 -43.64
N SER A 430 12.08 -16.32 -42.53
CA SER A 430 12.71 -16.29 -41.20
C SER A 430 13.44 -17.61 -40.97
N LEU A 431 14.52 -17.57 -40.19
CA LEU A 431 15.18 -18.80 -39.75
C LEU A 431 14.26 -19.49 -38.74
N GLU A 432 14.15 -20.81 -38.82
CA GLU A 432 13.37 -21.64 -37.91
C GLU A 432 14.26 -22.76 -37.43
N LEU A 433 14.51 -22.82 -36.12
CA LEU A 433 15.42 -23.79 -35.51
C LEU A 433 14.72 -24.50 -34.35
N LYS A 434 14.94 -25.81 -34.27
CA LYS A 434 14.69 -26.62 -33.08
C LYS A 434 15.98 -26.74 -32.24
N PRO A 435 15.91 -27.10 -30.96
CA PRO A 435 17.10 -27.32 -30.16
C PRO A 435 18.09 -28.29 -30.83
N GLY A 436 19.36 -27.89 -30.90
CA GLY A 436 20.45 -28.60 -31.57
C GLY A 436 20.59 -28.32 -33.07
N GLN A 437 19.68 -27.55 -33.70
CA GLN A 437 19.75 -27.26 -35.13
C GLN A 437 20.60 -26.02 -35.43
N THR A 438 21.21 -26.05 -36.61
CA THR A 438 22.01 -24.94 -37.17
C THR A 438 21.42 -24.53 -38.52
N GLU A 439 21.25 -23.23 -38.72
CA GLU A 439 20.81 -22.63 -39.98
C GLU A 439 21.85 -21.65 -40.52
N GLN A 440 21.91 -21.51 -41.84
CA GLN A 440 22.84 -20.59 -42.50
C GLN A 440 22.29 -19.16 -42.48
N LEU A 441 23.13 -18.20 -42.10
CA LEU A 441 22.80 -16.79 -42.21
C LEU A 441 22.83 -16.37 -43.69
N PRO A 442 21.88 -15.54 -44.16
CA PRO A 442 21.88 -15.04 -45.53
C PRO A 442 23.17 -14.30 -45.91
N ASN A 443 23.41 -14.17 -47.21
CA ASN A 443 24.55 -13.44 -47.77
C ASN A 443 25.93 -14.01 -47.35
N GLY A 444 25.98 -15.28 -46.95
CA GLY A 444 27.23 -15.93 -46.55
C GLY A 444 27.86 -15.32 -45.31
N LEU A 445 27.05 -14.79 -44.39
CA LEU A 445 27.51 -14.16 -43.15
C LEU A 445 27.97 -15.18 -42.09
N GLY A 446 27.67 -16.47 -42.27
CA GLY A 446 28.01 -17.54 -41.34
C GLY A 446 26.80 -18.39 -41.00
N SER A 447 26.71 -18.87 -39.77
CA SER A 447 25.61 -19.74 -39.32
C SER A 447 25.16 -19.40 -37.90
N VAL A 448 23.89 -19.67 -37.59
CA VAL A 448 23.31 -19.58 -36.25
C VAL A 448 22.86 -20.96 -35.78
N THR A 449 23.15 -21.29 -34.53
CA THR A 449 22.77 -22.55 -33.88
C THR A 449 21.90 -22.26 -32.67
N PHE A 450 20.79 -22.96 -32.56
CA PHE A 450 20.02 -23.02 -31.32
C PHE A 450 20.53 -24.21 -30.53
N GLU A 451 21.32 -23.98 -29.48
CA GLU A 451 21.95 -25.05 -28.71
C GLU A 451 20.92 -25.85 -27.91
N ASN A 452 21.14 -27.16 -27.79
CA ASN A 452 20.35 -28.03 -26.92
C ASN A 452 21.05 -28.15 -25.55
N ALA A 453 20.41 -27.69 -24.48
CA ALA A 453 20.94 -27.77 -23.12
C ALA A 453 21.03 -29.21 -22.58
N SER A 454 20.30 -30.16 -23.18
CA SER A 454 20.33 -31.58 -22.85
C SER A 454 20.56 -32.45 -24.10
N PRO A 455 21.80 -32.47 -24.65
CA PRO A 455 22.10 -33.17 -25.90
C PRO A 455 22.01 -34.70 -25.78
N ASN A 456 22.02 -35.23 -24.56
CA ASN A 456 21.97 -36.67 -24.27
C ASN A 456 20.55 -37.18 -23.95
N ALA A 457 19.52 -36.32 -24.05
CA ALA A 457 18.13 -36.71 -23.82
C ALA A 457 17.65 -37.73 -24.87
N ALA A 458 16.59 -38.47 -24.55
CA ALA A 458 15.98 -39.39 -25.51
C ALA A 458 15.44 -38.63 -26.73
N PRO A 459 15.43 -39.21 -27.94
CA PRO A 459 14.84 -38.56 -29.10
C PRO A 459 13.38 -38.15 -28.85
N GLY A 460 13.09 -36.86 -29.00
CA GLY A 460 11.75 -36.29 -28.73
C GLY A 460 11.52 -35.83 -27.30
N ASP A 461 12.47 -36.05 -26.38
CA ASP A 461 12.44 -35.46 -25.03
C ASP A 461 13.05 -34.05 -25.08
N TYR A 462 12.19 -33.05 -24.92
CA TYR A 462 12.57 -31.64 -24.92
C TYR A 462 12.56 -31.01 -23.52
N SER A 463 12.22 -31.75 -22.45
CA SER A 463 11.90 -31.17 -21.14
C SER A 463 13.01 -30.32 -20.53
N ASN A 464 14.27 -30.57 -20.89
CA ASN A 464 15.44 -29.79 -20.45
C ASN A 464 16.29 -29.29 -21.63
N SER A 465 15.67 -29.15 -22.81
CA SER A 465 16.39 -28.77 -24.03
C SER A 465 16.76 -27.29 -24.10
N VAL A 466 16.12 -26.47 -23.26
CA VAL A 466 16.30 -25.01 -23.20
C VAL A 466 16.40 -24.59 -21.75
N LEU A 467 17.41 -23.78 -21.42
CA LEU A 467 17.56 -23.23 -20.07
C LEU A 467 16.37 -22.34 -19.73
N ARG A 468 16.01 -22.31 -18.45
CA ARG A 468 15.05 -21.34 -17.92
C ARG A 468 15.75 -20.16 -17.26
N PHE A 469 14.99 -19.08 -17.10
CA PHE A 469 15.38 -17.98 -16.23
C PHE A 469 14.31 -17.74 -15.17
N ALA A 470 14.74 -17.20 -14.05
CA ALA A 470 13.89 -16.65 -13.01
C ALA A 470 14.15 -15.15 -12.85
N SER A 471 13.09 -14.36 -12.78
CA SER A 471 13.15 -12.95 -12.40
C SER A 471 12.95 -12.84 -10.90
N PHE A 472 13.91 -12.21 -10.23
CA PHE A 472 13.89 -11.97 -8.80
C PHE A 472 13.67 -10.50 -8.49
N ASP A 473 12.83 -10.23 -7.49
CA ASP A 473 12.66 -8.92 -6.90
C ASP A 473 13.24 -8.93 -5.49
N ILE A 474 14.28 -8.13 -5.26
CA ILE A 474 15.11 -8.18 -4.06
C ILE A 474 14.90 -6.87 -3.29
N HIS A 475 14.42 -6.99 -2.06
CA HIS A 475 14.04 -5.85 -1.25
C HIS A 475 14.74 -5.85 0.10
N HIS A 476 15.13 -4.68 0.56
CA HIS A 476 15.50 -4.44 1.94
C HIS A 476 14.56 -3.42 2.55
N ASP A 477 13.72 -3.86 3.50
CA ASP A 477 12.90 -2.97 4.32
C ASP A 477 13.11 -3.28 5.82
N PRO A 478 13.86 -2.45 6.56
CA PRO A 478 14.08 -2.64 8.00
C PRO A 478 12.84 -2.30 8.84
N THR A 479 11.76 -1.77 8.24
CA THR A 479 10.61 -1.20 8.95
C THR A 479 9.38 -2.09 8.95
N GLY A 480 9.37 -3.20 8.19
CA GLY A 480 8.21 -4.08 8.06
C GLY A 480 7.63 -4.56 9.40
N GLY A 481 8.47 -4.88 10.39
CA GLY A 481 8.02 -5.26 11.73
C GLY A 481 7.29 -4.13 12.48
N TRP A 482 7.74 -2.89 12.31
CA TRP A 482 7.09 -1.72 12.89
C TRP A 482 5.79 -1.36 12.18
N VAL A 483 5.76 -1.50 10.85
CA VAL A 483 4.53 -1.35 10.06
C VAL A 483 3.48 -2.35 10.54
N LEU A 484 3.85 -3.61 10.74
CA LEU A 484 2.95 -4.63 11.30
C LEU A 484 2.44 -4.24 12.69
N PHE A 485 3.33 -3.81 13.59
CA PHE A 485 2.95 -3.36 14.93
C PHE A 485 1.90 -2.23 14.89
N PHE A 486 2.14 -1.18 14.08
CA PHE A 486 1.19 -0.09 13.95
C PHE A 486 -0.08 -0.50 13.22
N ALA A 487 -0.03 -1.40 12.24
CA ALA A 487 -1.22 -1.94 11.58
C ALA A 487 -2.13 -2.69 12.56
N VAL A 488 -1.55 -3.47 13.48
CA VAL A 488 -2.30 -4.11 14.57
C VAL A 488 -2.94 -3.05 15.49
N LEU A 489 -2.22 -1.98 15.84
CA LEU A 489 -2.78 -0.89 16.65
C LEU A 489 -3.89 -0.12 15.93
N VAL A 490 -3.80 0.07 14.62
CA VAL A 490 -4.87 0.64 13.79
C VAL A 490 -6.12 -0.23 13.92
N LEU A 491 -5.99 -1.55 13.72
CA LEU A 491 -7.10 -2.48 13.82
C LEU A 491 -7.73 -2.48 15.22
N LEU A 492 -6.92 -2.63 16.27
CA LEU A 492 -7.40 -2.64 17.66
C LEU A 492 -8.04 -1.29 18.06
N GLY A 493 -7.44 -0.17 17.63
CA GLY A 493 -7.96 1.18 17.87
C GLY A 493 -9.31 1.39 17.20
N LEU A 494 -9.45 0.95 15.95
CA LEU A 494 -10.71 1.00 15.20
C LEU A 494 -11.80 0.15 15.86
N LEU A 495 -11.52 -1.12 16.16
CA LEU A 495 -12.47 -2.03 16.81
C LEU A 495 -12.93 -1.47 18.17
N THR A 496 -12.00 -0.97 18.98
CA THR A 496 -12.32 -0.35 20.27
C THR A 496 -13.18 0.91 20.09
N SER A 497 -12.86 1.74 19.09
CA SER A 497 -13.61 2.96 18.79
C SER A 497 -15.01 2.69 18.27
N LEU A 498 -15.24 1.58 17.55
CA LEU A 498 -16.56 1.24 17.01
C LEU A 498 -17.43 0.52 18.05
N PHE A 499 -16.90 -0.51 18.70
CA PHE A 499 -17.68 -1.42 19.55
C PHE A 499 -17.83 -0.98 21.01
N VAL A 500 -17.07 0.01 21.49
CA VAL A 500 -17.26 0.54 22.84
C VAL A 500 -18.26 1.71 22.80
N PRO A 501 -19.46 1.56 23.36
CA PRO A 501 -20.40 2.67 23.48
C PRO A 501 -19.93 3.65 24.57
N ARG A 502 -20.16 4.94 24.35
CA ARG A 502 -19.92 5.99 25.34
C ARG A 502 -21.26 6.48 25.88
N ARG A 503 -21.54 6.15 27.14
CA ARG A 503 -22.81 6.45 27.82
C ARG A 503 -22.57 7.29 29.07
N ARG A 504 -23.48 8.22 29.31
CA ARG A 504 -23.72 8.87 30.59
C ARG A 504 -25.09 8.47 31.09
N VAL A 505 -25.19 8.22 32.38
CA VAL A 505 -26.44 7.86 33.04
C VAL A 505 -26.54 8.67 34.31
N TRP A 506 -27.75 9.12 34.63
CA TRP A 506 -28.03 9.88 35.83
C TRP A 506 -29.16 9.23 36.61
N VAL A 507 -29.02 9.28 37.93
CA VAL A 507 -30.10 8.96 38.86
C VAL A 507 -30.26 10.17 39.77
N LYS A 508 -31.49 10.67 39.87
CA LYS A 508 -31.84 11.79 40.75
C LYS A 508 -32.97 11.36 41.68
N ALA A 509 -32.82 11.66 42.96
CA ALA A 509 -33.80 11.42 44.00
C ALA A 509 -34.32 12.78 44.51
N THR A 510 -35.65 12.91 44.55
CA THR A 510 -36.33 14.09 45.09
C THR A 510 -37.33 13.62 46.14
N GLU A 511 -37.21 14.18 47.34
CA GLU A 511 -38.16 13.95 48.44
C GLU A 511 -39.50 14.63 48.11
N GLN A 512 -40.60 13.89 48.29
CA GLN A 512 -41.96 14.38 48.10
C GLN A 512 -42.60 14.77 49.44
N GLU A 513 -43.67 15.57 49.38
CA GLU A 513 -44.38 16.07 50.57
C GLU A 513 -45.06 14.95 51.38
N ASP A 514 -45.36 13.81 50.75
CA ASP A 514 -45.95 12.62 51.36
C ASP A 514 -44.92 11.68 52.02
N GLY A 515 -43.64 12.04 52.01
CA GLY A 515 -42.54 11.23 52.54
C GLY A 515 -42.02 10.14 51.60
N SER A 516 -42.58 10.02 50.39
CA SER A 516 -42.02 9.16 49.34
C SER A 516 -40.82 9.82 48.65
N VAL A 517 -40.00 9.01 47.96
CA VAL A 517 -38.90 9.50 47.13
C VAL A 517 -39.18 9.19 45.67
N ARG A 518 -39.19 10.23 44.84
CA ARG A 518 -39.25 10.12 43.39
C ARG A 518 -37.86 9.93 42.83
N LEU A 519 -37.65 8.83 42.12
CA LEU A 519 -36.40 8.48 41.46
C LEU A 519 -36.54 8.70 39.95
N GLU A 520 -35.78 9.63 39.41
CA GLU A 520 -35.67 9.89 37.98
C GLU A 520 -34.39 9.26 37.43
N TYR A 521 -34.52 8.53 36.31
CA TYR A 521 -33.41 7.92 35.59
C TYR A 521 -33.38 8.45 34.17
N ALA A 522 -32.19 8.72 33.64
CA ALA A 522 -32.03 9.10 32.25
C ALA A 522 -30.63 8.77 31.72
N GLY A 523 -30.52 8.65 30.40
CA GLY A 523 -29.27 8.39 29.71
C GLY A 523 -28.95 9.43 28.65
N LEU A 524 -27.66 9.53 28.33
CA LEU A 524 -27.17 10.23 27.14
C LEU A 524 -26.02 9.43 26.53
N ALA A 525 -26.20 8.99 25.29
CA ALA A 525 -25.11 8.47 24.49
C ALA A 525 -24.50 9.59 23.65
N ARG A 526 -23.19 9.54 23.43
CA ARG A 526 -22.52 10.43 22.47
C ARG A 526 -22.40 9.68 21.14
N GLY A 527 -23.39 9.88 20.26
CA GLY A 527 -23.61 9.11 19.03
C GLY A 527 -24.90 8.29 19.12
N GLU A 528 -25.18 7.46 18.12
CA GLU A 528 -26.29 6.51 18.18
C GLU A 528 -25.93 5.30 19.05
N ASP A 529 -26.77 5.01 20.04
CA ASP A 529 -26.64 3.84 20.88
C ASP A 529 -28.01 3.20 21.06
N PRO A 530 -28.35 2.20 20.23
CA PRO A 530 -29.69 1.61 20.22
C PRO A 530 -30.02 0.88 21.53
N ALA A 531 -29.02 0.55 22.35
CA ALA A 531 -29.20 -0.12 23.63
C ALA A 531 -29.17 0.84 24.83
N LEU A 532 -29.26 2.16 24.60
CA LEU A 532 -29.28 3.15 25.68
C LEU A 532 -30.55 3.05 26.53
N GLU A 533 -31.73 3.07 25.90
CA GLU A 533 -33.02 3.07 26.61
C GLU A 533 -33.20 1.81 27.43
N ALA A 534 -32.97 0.63 26.81
CA ALA A 534 -33.01 -0.65 27.50
C ALA A 534 -32.05 -0.70 28.71
N ALA A 535 -30.87 -0.07 28.61
CA ALA A 535 -29.93 -0.02 29.73
C ALA A 535 -30.36 0.92 30.84
N VAL A 536 -31.04 2.04 30.54
CA VAL A 536 -31.60 2.94 31.56
C VAL A 536 -32.77 2.26 32.27
N THR A 537 -33.67 1.61 31.53
CA THR A 537 -34.77 0.83 32.12
C THR A 537 -34.25 -0.30 33.00
N ALA A 538 -33.28 -1.08 32.52
CA ALA A 538 -32.67 -2.15 33.31
C ALA A 538 -31.96 -1.63 34.56
N LEU A 539 -31.36 -0.43 34.52
CA LEU A 539 -30.82 0.22 35.70
C LEU A 539 -31.93 0.60 36.69
N ALA A 540 -33.01 1.23 36.20
CA ALA A 540 -34.14 1.63 37.04
C ALA A 540 -34.79 0.43 37.74
N ASP A 541 -34.96 -0.68 37.02
CA ASP A 541 -35.57 -1.90 37.56
C ASP A 541 -34.66 -2.58 38.60
N ARG A 542 -33.36 -2.72 38.29
CA ARG A 542 -32.39 -3.30 39.25
C ARG A 542 -32.23 -2.42 40.48
N HIS A 543 -32.18 -1.11 40.30
CA HIS A 543 -32.08 -0.18 41.42
C HIS A 543 -33.35 -0.21 42.27
N GLY A 544 -34.53 -0.15 41.65
CA GLY A 544 -35.82 -0.24 42.34
C GLY A 544 -35.99 -1.55 43.13
N ALA A 545 -35.54 -2.69 42.58
CA ALA A 545 -35.59 -3.98 43.28
C ALA A 545 -34.69 -4.06 44.52
N LEU A 546 -33.70 -3.18 44.66
CA LEU A 546 -32.83 -3.07 45.82
C LEU A 546 -33.40 -2.12 46.90
N LEU A 547 -34.48 -1.40 46.59
CA LEU A 547 -35.11 -0.43 47.49
C LEU A 547 -36.43 -1.00 48.06
N PRO A 548 -36.85 -0.57 49.26
CA PRO A 548 -38.14 -0.97 49.83
C PRO A 548 -39.31 -0.55 48.92
N ALA A 549 -40.23 -1.47 48.67
CA ALA A 549 -41.44 -1.20 47.90
C ALA A 549 -42.38 -0.26 48.68
N PRO A 550 -43.12 0.64 47.99
CA PRO A 550 -44.15 1.46 48.62
C PRO A 550 -45.16 0.58 49.34
N THR A 551 -45.37 0.85 50.63
CA THR A 551 -46.46 0.24 51.40
C THR A 551 -47.77 0.76 50.83
N VAL A 552 -48.52 -0.11 50.15
CA VAL A 552 -49.91 0.18 49.77
C VAL A 552 -50.69 0.45 51.06
N PRO A 553 -51.36 1.61 51.22
CA PRO A 553 -52.27 1.81 52.34
C PRO A 553 -53.33 0.72 52.27
N ALA A 554 -53.44 -0.10 53.31
CA ALA A 554 -54.56 -1.03 53.42
C ALA A 554 -55.85 -0.22 53.40
N ASP A 555 -56.70 -0.47 52.42
CA ASP A 555 -58.02 0.15 52.28
C ASP A 555 -58.76 0.13 53.63
N GLN A 556 -59.22 1.30 54.05
CA GLN A 556 -60.22 1.44 55.09
C GLN A 556 -61.55 0.98 54.48
N THR A 557 -61.98 -0.23 54.83
CA THR A 557 -63.36 -0.70 54.66
C THR A 557 -64.34 0.13 55.46
#